data_AF-A0A955B0J0-F1
#
_entry.id   AF-A0A955B0J0-F1
#
_cell.length_a   1.000
_cell.length_b   1.000
_cell.length_c   1.000
_cell.angle_alpha   90.00
_cell.angle_beta   90.00
_cell.angle_gamma   90.00
#
_symmetry.space_group_name_H-M   'P 1'
#
loop_
_entity.id
_entity.type
_entity.pdbx_description
1 polymer ?
#
loop_
_entity_poly.entity_id
_entity_poly.type
_entity_poly.pdbx_seq_one_letter_code
_entity_poly.pdbx_strand_id
1 'polypeptide(L)'
;RTRVVVQAENSAEAKFDNKRAPKPRTASASKPPRAAAAITPDKEAAALAFVKQYHPELHGLLQSLRDHQPEEFEKAIRDLSRTAERLRPYRENDVARYELEVRMWQAQSRVELLTAQVQMGDSPELRKDLRTAVEHKLALQREVYQAERQRLTDRLNRLDQQIERLDNQGDAMVERQVELLLRPLKTDARARRSSTTKNSKSN
;
A
#
# COMPACT_ATOMS: atom_id res chain seq x y z
N ARG A 1 -23.96 -13.95 25.18
CA ARG A 1 -24.53 -14.26 23.84
C ARG A 1 -25.86 -13.52 23.76
N THR A 2 -25.85 -12.26 23.36
CA THR A 2 -27.06 -11.42 23.31
C THR A 2 -27.03 -10.68 21.98
N ARG A 3 -27.93 -11.13 21.10
CA ARG A 3 -28.11 -10.69 19.73
C ARG A 3 -29.17 -9.59 19.78
N VAL A 4 -28.80 -8.36 19.46
CA VAL A 4 -29.78 -7.28 19.26
C VAL A 4 -29.79 -6.97 17.77
N VAL A 5 -30.79 -7.53 17.10
CA VAL A 5 -31.26 -7.15 15.78
C VAL A 5 -32.06 -5.87 15.97
N VAL A 6 -31.72 -4.79 15.27
CA VAL A 6 -32.67 -3.71 15.01
C VAL A 6 -32.65 -3.44 13.52
N GLN A 7 -33.69 -3.94 12.87
CA GLN A 7 -34.14 -3.57 11.55
C GLN A 7 -35.29 -2.58 11.80
N ALA A 8 -35.17 -1.37 11.26
CA ALA A 8 -36.26 -0.40 11.21
C ALA A 8 -36.34 0.12 9.77
N GLU A 9 -37.36 -0.35 9.06
CA GLU A 9 -37.87 0.30 7.86
C GLU A 9 -38.80 1.43 8.30
N ASN A 10 -38.67 2.63 7.73
CA ASN A 10 -39.72 3.18 6.88
C ASN A 10 -39.43 4.59 6.35
N SER A 11 -39.79 4.74 5.09
CA SER A 11 -39.92 5.90 4.22
C SER A 11 -40.60 7.13 4.83
N ALA A 12 -40.08 8.32 4.51
CA ALA A 12 -40.90 9.45 4.07
C ALA A 12 -40.04 10.49 3.33
N GLU A 13 -40.47 10.79 2.11
CA GLU A 13 -39.94 11.80 1.21
C GLU A 13 -40.08 13.22 1.81
N ALA A 14 -39.04 14.05 1.64
CA ALA A 14 -39.17 15.49 1.64
C ALA A 14 -38.19 16.09 0.63
N LYS A 15 -38.72 16.41 -0.55
CA LYS A 15 -38.06 17.13 -1.64
C LYS A 15 -37.78 18.56 -1.19
N PHE A 16 -36.51 18.97 -1.16
CA PHE A 16 -36.12 20.37 -1.07
C PHE A 16 -35.46 20.79 -2.39
N ASP A 17 -36.27 21.42 -3.25
CA ASP A 17 -35.82 22.21 -4.39
C ASP A 17 -35.05 23.44 -3.89
N ASN A 18 -33.74 23.49 -4.14
CA ASN A 18 -32.95 24.72 -3.97
C ASN A 18 -32.35 25.14 -5.32
N LYS A 19 -33.13 25.93 -6.07
CA LYS A 19 -32.65 26.67 -7.25
C LYS A 19 -31.67 27.76 -6.81
N ARG A 20 -30.38 27.53 -7.02
CA ARG A 20 -29.34 28.57 -7.01
C ARG A 20 -28.70 28.69 -8.40
N ALA A 21 -28.72 29.91 -8.93
CA ALA A 21 -28.27 30.31 -10.26
C ALA A 21 -26.80 29.93 -10.56
N PRO A 22 -26.45 29.66 -11.84
CA PRO A 22 -25.12 29.19 -12.20
C PRO A 22 -24.10 30.34 -12.22
N LYS A 23 -23.04 30.21 -11.40
CA LYS A 23 -21.81 31.00 -11.55
C LYS A 23 -20.99 30.48 -12.75
N PRO A 24 -20.29 31.35 -13.49
CA PRO A 24 -19.52 30.94 -14.66
C PRO A 24 -18.36 30.06 -14.21
N ARG A 25 -18.33 28.83 -14.73
CA ARG A 25 -17.21 27.90 -14.56
C ARG A 25 -16.03 28.46 -15.33
N THR A 26 -15.06 29.03 -14.60
CA THR A 26 -13.71 29.23 -15.12
C THR A 26 -13.20 27.88 -15.62
N ALA A 27 -12.70 27.88 -16.85
CA ALA A 27 -12.19 26.71 -17.53
C ALA A 27 -11.15 26.01 -16.65
N SER A 28 -11.53 24.87 -16.08
CA SER A 28 -10.58 23.94 -15.47
C SER A 28 -9.69 23.45 -16.59
N ALA A 29 -8.43 23.87 -16.56
CA ALA A 29 -7.35 23.31 -17.37
C ALA A 29 -7.46 21.78 -17.33
N SER A 30 -7.77 21.19 -18.48
CA SER A 30 -7.71 19.76 -18.68
C SER A 30 -6.27 19.31 -18.48
N LYS A 31 -6.00 18.67 -17.34
CA LYS A 31 -4.84 17.80 -17.17
C LYS A 31 -4.82 16.86 -18.38
N PRO A 32 -3.72 16.75 -19.13
CA PRO A 32 -3.69 15.82 -20.25
C PRO A 32 -3.93 14.41 -19.70
N PRO A 33 -4.65 13.55 -20.43
CA PRO A 33 -4.77 12.15 -20.06
C PRO A 33 -3.35 11.60 -19.95
N ARG A 34 -3.01 11.06 -18.78
CA ARG A 34 -1.73 10.40 -18.54
C ARG A 34 -1.63 9.29 -19.58
N ALA A 35 -0.88 9.53 -20.66
CA ALA A 35 -0.63 8.55 -21.69
C ALA A 35 -0.26 7.24 -20.97
N ALA A 36 -1.00 6.17 -21.27
CA ALA A 36 -0.67 4.85 -20.77
C ALA A 36 0.82 4.66 -21.08
N ALA A 37 1.65 4.60 -20.04
CA ALA A 37 3.10 4.61 -20.21
C ALA A 37 3.46 3.50 -21.20
N ALA A 38 3.96 3.91 -22.37
CA ALA A 38 4.34 2.97 -23.41
C ALA A 38 5.35 1.98 -22.81
N ILE A 39 5.25 0.72 -23.22
CA ILE A 39 6.18 -0.32 -22.81
C ILE A 39 7.53 0.08 -23.41
N THR A 40 8.46 0.52 -22.58
CA THR A 40 9.83 0.77 -23.04
C THR A 40 10.53 -0.58 -23.23
N PRO A 41 11.47 -0.70 -24.17
CA PRO A 41 12.22 -1.95 -24.39
C PRO A 41 12.87 -2.48 -23.10
N ASP A 42 13.34 -1.58 -22.24
CA ASP A 42 13.93 -1.94 -20.94
C ASP A 42 12.92 -2.62 -20.00
N LYS A 43 11.66 -2.16 -19.99
CA LYS A 43 10.59 -2.75 -19.16
C LYS A 43 10.17 -4.13 -19.67
N GLU A 44 10.11 -4.28 -20.99
CA GLU A 44 9.85 -5.58 -21.62
C GLU A 44 10.96 -6.58 -21.28
N ALA A 45 12.23 -6.20 -21.43
CA ALA A 45 13.36 -7.05 -21.10
C ALA A 45 13.36 -7.47 -19.62
N ALA A 46 13.08 -6.54 -18.70
CA ALA A 46 12.95 -6.86 -17.27
C ALA A 46 11.77 -7.81 -16.98
N ALA A 47 10.61 -7.60 -17.61
CA ALA A 47 9.44 -8.47 -17.46
C ALA A 47 9.73 -9.89 -17.98
N LEU A 48 10.34 -10.01 -19.15
CA LEU A 48 10.71 -11.31 -19.73
C LEU A 48 11.76 -12.04 -18.88
N ALA A 49 12.76 -11.33 -18.36
CA ALA A 49 13.75 -11.90 -17.45
C ALA A 49 13.11 -12.39 -16.14
N PHE A 50 12.19 -11.60 -15.58
CA PHE A 50 11.44 -11.95 -14.38
C PHE A 50 10.62 -13.23 -14.57
N VAL A 51 9.85 -13.32 -15.66
CA VAL A 51 9.06 -14.53 -15.94
C VAL A 51 9.96 -15.72 -16.24
N LYS A 52 11.04 -15.56 -17.02
CA LYS A 52 11.98 -16.64 -17.30
C LYS A 52 12.59 -17.23 -16.02
N GLN A 53 12.87 -16.38 -15.03
CA GLN A 53 13.44 -16.81 -13.76
C GLN A 53 12.44 -17.58 -12.88
N TYR A 54 11.18 -17.15 -12.85
CA TYR A 54 10.22 -17.58 -11.83
C TYR A 54 9.07 -18.46 -12.36
N HIS A 55 8.73 -18.36 -13.64
CA HIS A 55 7.67 -19.16 -14.27
C HIS A 55 8.01 -19.45 -15.75
N PRO A 56 8.88 -20.43 -16.04
CA PRO A 56 9.37 -20.68 -17.39
C PRO A 56 8.26 -21.10 -18.38
N GLU A 57 7.21 -21.80 -17.93
CA GLU A 57 6.08 -22.14 -18.79
C GLU A 57 5.33 -20.89 -19.30
N LEU A 58 5.14 -19.88 -18.45
CA LEU A 58 4.52 -18.62 -18.83
C LEU A 58 5.42 -17.85 -19.80
N HIS A 59 6.75 -17.95 -19.65
CA HIS A 59 7.68 -17.39 -20.62
C HIS A 59 7.48 -18.01 -22.01
N GLY A 60 7.31 -19.33 -22.10
CA GLY A 60 6.99 -20.00 -23.37
C GLY A 60 5.66 -19.54 -23.97
N LEU A 61 4.63 -19.36 -23.12
CA LEU A 61 3.33 -18.82 -23.57
C LEU A 61 3.46 -17.38 -24.11
N LEU A 62 4.23 -16.53 -23.44
CA LEU A 62 4.46 -15.15 -23.88
C LEU A 62 5.18 -15.09 -25.24
N GLN A 63 6.09 -16.02 -25.52
CA GLN A 63 6.73 -16.11 -26.84
C GLN A 63 5.70 -16.43 -27.94
N SER A 64 4.80 -17.38 -27.70
CA SER A 64 3.71 -17.71 -28.63
C SER A 64 2.73 -16.53 -28.81
N LEU A 65 2.37 -15.84 -27.73
CA LEU A 65 1.50 -14.65 -27.79
C LEU A 65 2.13 -13.53 -28.61
N ARG A 66 3.47 -13.35 -28.54
CA ARG A 66 4.16 -12.34 -29.34
C ARG A 66 3.92 -12.52 -30.84
N ASP A 67 3.92 -13.75 -31.32
CA ASP A 67 3.81 -14.07 -32.74
C ASP A 67 2.36 -14.07 -33.24
N HIS A 68 1.42 -14.52 -32.39
CA HIS A 68 0.03 -14.75 -32.80
C HIS A 68 -0.96 -13.70 -32.30
N GLN A 69 -0.69 -13.03 -31.18
CA GLN A 69 -1.59 -12.10 -30.49
C GLN A 69 -0.81 -10.94 -29.84
N PRO A 70 -0.23 -10.03 -30.64
CA PRO A 70 0.66 -8.98 -30.14
C PRO A 70 -0.01 -8.04 -29.12
N GLU A 71 -1.31 -7.77 -29.25
CA GLU A 71 -2.03 -6.93 -28.28
C GLU A 71 -2.12 -7.58 -26.89
N GLU A 72 -2.36 -8.88 -26.83
CA GLU A 72 -2.40 -9.63 -25.57
C GLU A 72 -1.00 -9.78 -24.97
N PHE A 73 0.02 -9.94 -25.82
CA PHE A 73 1.41 -9.88 -25.40
C PHE A 73 1.75 -8.53 -24.74
N GLU A 74 1.42 -7.41 -25.37
CA GLU A 74 1.67 -6.08 -24.79
C GLU A 74 0.95 -5.88 -23.44
N LYS A 75 -0.31 -6.31 -23.33
CA LYS A 75 -1.05 -6.26 -22.07
C LYS A 75 -0.34 -7.08 -20.99
N ALA A 76 0.02 -8.32 -21.29
CA ALA A 76 0.71 -9.20 -20.35
C ALA A 76 2.06 -8.62 -19.91
N ILE A 77 2.87 -8.11 -20.84
CA ILE A 77 4.16 -7.48 -20.53
C ILE A 77 3.97 -6.25 -19.63
N ARG A 78 2.94 -5.43 -19.86
CA ARG A 78 2.64 -4.26 -19.02
C ARG A 78 2.30 -4.67 -17.58
N ASP A 79 1.54 -5.73 -17.40
CA ASP A 79 1.15 -6.22 -16.07
C ASP A 79 2.33 -6.88 -15.34
N LEU A 80 3.17 -7.61 -16.08
CA LEU A 80 4.41 -8.18 -15.57
C LEU A 80 5.42 -7.12 -15.20
N SER A 81 5.58 -6.05 -16.00
CA SER A 81 6.49 -4.96 -15.68
C SER A 81 6.04 -4.25 -14.40
N ARG A 82 4.73 -4.02 -14.22
CA ARG A 82 4.18 -3.45 -12.98
C ARG A 82 4.43 -4.35 -11.79
N THR A 83 4.29 -5.67 -11.95
CA THR A 83 4.55 -6.63 -10.88
C THR A 83 6.03 -6.63 -10.51
N ALA A 84 6.94 -6.71 -11.48
CA ALA A 84 8.38 -6.67 -11.24
C ALA A 84 8.80 -5.34 -10.54
N GLU A 85 8.27 -4.21 -11.01
CA GLU A 85 8.50 -2.89 -10.39
C GLU A 85 7.97 -2.83 -8.94
N ARG A 86 6.77 -3.37 -8.68
CA ARG A 86 6.18 -3.45 -7.32
C ARG A 86 7.03 -4.27 -6.37
N LEU A 87 7.65 -5.36 -6.86
CA LEU A 87 8.45 -6.27 -6.05
C LEU A 87 9.88 -5.78 -5.82
N ARG A 88 10.41 -4.94 -6.72
CA ARG A 88 11.80 -4.47 -6.69
C ARG A 88 12.24 -3.90 -5.33
N PRO A 89 11.47 -3.05 -4.62
CA PRO A 89 11.90 -2.49 -3.35
C PRO A 89 12.11 -3.53 -2.25
N TYR A 90 11.40 -4.66 -2.30
CA TYR A 90 11.51 -5.70 -1.28
C TYR A 90 12.76 -6.56 -1.45
N ARG A 91 13.34 -6.62 -2.65
CA ARG A 91 14.49 -7.47 -2.95
C ARG A 91 15.70 -7.20 -2.06
N GLU A 92 15.89 -5.95 -1.63
CA GLU A 92 17.01 -5.52 -0.79
C GLU A 92 16.57 -5.21 0.65
N ASN A 93 15.39 -4.59 0.82
CA ASN A 93 14.94 -4.12 2.13
C ASN A 93 14.23 -5.19 2.96
N ASP A 94 13.70 -6.24 2.32
CA ASP A 94 12.82 -7.22 2.96
C ASP A 94 12.76 -8.52 2.13
N VAL A 95 13.88 -9.26 2.14
CA VAL A 95 14.08 -10.47 1.31
C VAL A 95 12.98 -11.51 1.57
N ALA A 96 12.60 -11.72 2.84
CA ALA A 96 11.56 -12.67 3.20
C ALA A 96 10.20 -12.29 2.57
N ARG A 97 9.85 -11.00 2.56
CA ARG A 97 8.64 -10.52 1.88
C ARG A 97 8.74 -10.68 0.37
N TYR A 98 9.90 -10.38 -0.21
CA TYR A 98 10.13 -10.54 -1.64
C TYR A 98 9.88 -11.99 -2.07
N GLU A 99 10.48 -12.96 -1.38
CA GLU A 99 10.31 -14.38 -1.68
C GLU A 99 8.85 -14.85 -1.55
N LEU A 100 8.15 -14.40 -0.51
CA LEU A 100 6.75 -14.78 -0.31
C LEU A 100 5.84 -14.18 -1.39
N GLU A 101 6.06 -12.93 -1.77
CA GLU A 101 5.30 -12.27 -2.84
C GLU A 101 5.57 -12.88 -4.21
N VAL A 102 6.82 -13.27 -4.50
CA VAL A 102 7.17 -14.00 -5.73
C VAL A 102 6.48 -15.36 -5.77
N ARG A 103 6.49 -16.12 -4.67
CA ARG A 103 5.76 -17.40 -4.57
C ARG A 103 4.25 -17.21 -4.79
N MET A 104 3.66 -16.18 -4.19
CA MET A 104 2.25 -15.85 -4.37
C MET A 104 1.93 -15.51 -5.83
N TRP A 105 2.79 -14.72 -6.49
CA TRP A 105 2.66 -14.39 -7.90
C TRP A 105 2.73 -15.65 -8.78
N GLN A 106 3.72 -16.52 -8.57
CA GLN A 106 3.86 -17.78 -9.33
C GLN A 106 2.61 -18.66 -9.20
N ALA A 107 2.09 -18.81 -7.97
CA ALA A 107 0.88 -19.59 -7.72
C ALA A 107 -0.35 -18.99 -8.42
N GLN A 108 -0.48 -17.67 -8.43
CA GLN A 108 -1.54 -16.98 -9.15
C GLN A 108 -1.44 -17.22 -10.67
N SER A 109 -0.25 -17.03 -11.26
CA SER A 109 -0.04 -17.26 -12.69
C SER A 109 -0.29 -18.70 -13.10
N ARG A 110 0.07 -19.69 -12.27
CA ARG A 110 -0.22 -21.10 -12.54
C ARG A 110 -1.72 -21.38 -12.54
N VAL A 111 -2.48 -20.80 -11.61
CA VAL A 111 -3.95 -20.92 -11.58
C VAL A 111 -4.57 -20.31 -12.82
N GLU A 112 -4.12 -19.13 -13.25
CA GLU A 112 -4.61 -18.47 -14.47
C GLU A 112 -4.32 -19.31 -15.71
N LEU A 113 -3.10 -19.85 -15.83
CA LEU A 113 -2.71 -20.72 -16.93
C LEU A 113 -3.55 -21.99 -17.00
N LEU A 114 -3.75 -22.67 -15.87
CA LEU A 114 -4.59 -23.87 -15.80
C LEU A 114 -6.07 -23.55 -16.07
N THR A 115 -6.54 -22.38 -15.64
CA THR A 115 -7.91 -21.93 -15.94
C THR A 115 -8.10 -21.75 -17.45
N ALA A 116 -7.14 -21.10 -18.12
CA ALA A 116 -7.18 -20.95 -19.58
C ALA A 116 -7.13 -22.31 -20.30
N GLN A 117 -6.29 -23.24 -19.82
CA GLN A 117 -6.24 -24.60 -20.38
C GLN A 117 -7.57 -25.34 -20.24
N VAL A 118 -8.22 -25.27 -19.08
CA VAL A 118 -9.56 -25.87 -18.86
C VAL A 118 -10.60 -25.26 -19.79
N GLN A 119 -10.53 -23.95 -20.07
CA GLN A 119 -11.43 -23.28 -21.02
C GLN A 119 -11.21 -23.76 -22.47
N MET A 120 -9.98 -24.10 -22.84
CA MET A 120 -9.64 -24.62 -24.17
C MET A 120 -9.96 -26.10 -24.32
N GLY A 121 -9.86 -26.87 -23.24
CA GLY A 121 -10.13 -28.30 -23.22
C GLY A 121 -10.34 -28.78 -21.79
N ASP A 122 -11.56 -29.21 -21.49
CA ASP A 122 -11.92 -29.64 -20.15
C ASP A 122 -11.64 -31.14 -19.97
N SER A 123 -10.75 -31.47 -19.02
CA SER A 123 -10.42 -32.85 -18.67
C SER A 123 -10.38 -33.06 -17.16
N PRO A 124 -10.67 -34.27 -16.65
CA PRO A 124 -10.56 -34.61 -15.24
C PRO A 124 -9.17 -34.30 -14.67
N GLU A 125 -8.11 -34.51 -15.45
CA GLU A 125 -6.72 -34.25 -15.08
C GLU A 125 -6.48 -32.75 -14.89
N LEU A 126 -6.90 -31.91 -15.85
CA LEU A 126 -6.75 -30.46 -15.75
C LEU A 126 -7.54 -29.87 -14.59
N ARG A 127 -8.75 -30.39 -14.31
CA ARG A 127 -9.54 -29.99 -13.14
C ARG A 127 -8.84 -30.35 -11.82
N LYS A 128 -8.20 -31.52 -11.77
CA LYS A 128 -7.42 -31.95 -10.60
C LYS A 128 -6.19 -31.05 -10.40
N ASP A 129 -5.46 -30.76 -11.46
CA ASP A 129 -4.29 -29.88 -11.41
C ASP A 129 -4.67 -28.46 -11.01
N LEU A 130 -5.76 -27.92 -11.57
CA LEU A 130 -6.30 -26.61 -11.18
C LEU A 130 -6.67 -26.58 -9.70
N ARG A 131 -7.33 -27.63 -9.18
CA ARG A 131 -7.65 -27.73 -7.75
C ARG A 131 -6.38 -27.69 -6.90
N THR A 132 -5.37 -28.49 -7.22
CA THR A 132 -4.10 -28.49 -6.48
C THR A 132 -3.40 -27.14 -6.54
N ALA A 133 -3.42 -26.46 -7.69
CA ALA A 133 -2.87 -25.12 -7.83
C ALA A 133 -3.61 -24.09 -6.96
N VAL A 134 -4.93 -24.16 -6.88
CA VAL A 134 -5.75 -23.30 -6.01
C VAL A 134 -5.46 -23.59 -4.54
N GLU A 135 -5.36 -24.85 -4.14
CA GLU A 135 -4.99 -25.25 -2.77
C GLU A 135 -3.62 -24.67 -2.37
N HIS A 136 -2.62 -24.77 -3.25
CA HIS A 136 -1.30 -24.17 -3.04
C HIS A 136 -1.34 -22.64 -2.92
N LYS A 137 -2.09 -21.96 -3.81
CA LYS A 137 -2.30 -20.51 -3.72
C LYS A 137 -2.91 -20.10 -2.38
N LEU A 138 -3.94 -20.81 -1.92
CA LEU A 138 -4.61 -20.50 -0.65
C LEU A 138 -3.68 -20.72 0.56
N ALA A 139 -2.82 -21.74 0.51
CA ALA A 139 -1.79 -21.94 1.53
C ALA A 139 -0.80 -20.77 1.59
N LEU A 140 -0.30 -20.30 0.44
CA LEU A 140 0.59 -19.13 0.37
C LEU A 140 -0.10 -17.84 0.81
N GLN A 141 -1.37 -17.65 0.43
CA GLN A 141 -2.16 -16.49 0.86
C GLN A 141 -2.32 -16.47 2.39
N ARG A 142 -2.47 -17.65 3.01
CA ARG A 142 -2.47 -17.77 4.46
C ARG A 142 -1.11 -17.39 5.07
N GLU A 143 0.01 -17.81 4.47
CA GLU A 143 1.35 -17.40 4.91
C GLU A 143 1.52 -15.87 4.85
N VAL A 144 1.06 -15.23 3.77
CA VAL A 144 1.06 -13.76 3.62
C VAL A 144 0.30 -13.10 4.77
N TYR A 145 -0.92 -13.54 5.05
CA TYR A 145 -1.72 -12.96 6.14
C TYR A 145 -1.14 -13.24 7.52
N GLN A 146 -0.46 -14.37 7.72
CA GLN A 146 0.23 -14.65 8.98
C GLN A 146 1.44 -13.73 9.17
N ALA A 147 2.24 -13.52 8.14
CA ALA A 147 3.38 -12.61 8.18
C ALA A 147 2.93 -11.15 8.41
N GLU A 148 1.85 -10.73 7.75
CA GLU A 148 1.26 -9.41 7.95
C GLU A 148 0.72 -9.24 9.37
N ARG A 149 -0.02 -10.24 9.88
CA ARG A 149 -0.51 -10.25 11.26
C ARG A 149 0.64 -10.06 12.24
N GLN A 150 1.74 -10.81 12.09
CA GLN A 150 2.89 -10.70 12.98
C GLN A 150 3.49 -9.28 12.98
N ARG A 151 3.69 -8.68 11.79
CA ARG A 151 4.22 -7.32 11.67
C ARG A 151 3.33 -6.28 12.34
N LEU A 152 2.01 -6.41 12.16
CA LEU A 152 1.04 -5.52 12.78
C LEU A 152 1.01 -5.68 14.30
N THR A 153 1.11 -6.92 14.81
CA THR A 153 1.25 -7.18 16.25
C THR A 153 2.53 -6.55 16.81
N ASP A 154 3.67 -6.70 16.13
CA ASP A 154 4.92 -6.07 16.57
C ASP A 154 4.83 -4.54 16.59
N ARG A 155 4.13 -3.95 15.60
CA ARG A 155 3.87 -2.52 15.56
C ARG A 155 2.94 -2.07 16.69
N LEU A 156 1.90 -2.84 16.96
CA LEU A 156 0.94 -2.59 18.05
C LEU A 156 1.67 -2.59 19.40
N ASN A 157 2.48 -3.62 19.68
CA ASN A 157 3.27 -3.70 20.90
C ASN A 157 4.19 -2.47 21.10
N ARG A 158 4.80 -1.95 20.02
CA ARG A 158 5.63 -0.73 20.10
C ARG A 158 4.80 0.52 20.40
N LEU A 159 3.59 0.61 19.85
CA LEU A 159 2.68 1.72 20.13
C LEU A 159 2.20 1.65 21.59
N ASP A 160 1.86 0.48 22.08
CA ASP A 160 1.46 0.26 23.48
C ASP A 160 2.58 0.69 24.43
N GLN A 161 3.83 0.32 24.15
CA GLN A 161 4.99 0.78 24.92
C GLN A 161 5.18 2.31 24.87
N GLN A 162 4.80 2.97 23.77
CA GLN A 162 4.87 4.43 23.68
C GLN A 162 3.76 5.09 24.51
N ILE A 163 2.56 4.53 24.47
CA ILE A 163 1.41 4.98 25.27
C ILE A 163 1.75 4.82 26.76
N GLU A 164 2.22 3.64 27.18
CA GLU A 164 2.57 3.37 28.56
C GLU A 164 3.68 4.32 29.09
N ARG A 165 4.65 4.68 28.23
CA ARG A 165 5.65 5.70 28.61
C ARG A 165 5.02 7.07 28.82
N LEU A 166 4.07 7.47 27.97
CA LEU A 166 3.36 8.74 28.12
C LEU A 166 2.46 8.72 29.36
N ASP A 167 1.80 7.60 29.65
CA ASP A 167 0.95 7.46 30.84
C ASP A 167 1.78 7.53 32.13
N ASN A 168 2.93 6.87 32.16
CA ASN A 168 3.78 6.79 33.36
C ASN A 168 4.72 7.99 33.55
N GLN A 169 5.07 8.70 32.47
CA GLN A 169 6.06 9.78 32.50
C GLN A 169 5.49 11.12 32.00
N GLY A 170 4.19 11.17 31.69
CA GLY A 170 3.52 12.32 31.08
C GLY A 170 3.74 13.60 31.86
N ASP A 171 3.46 13.59 33.16
CA ASP A 171 3.60 14.78 34.02
C ASP A 171 5.04 15.29 34.05
N ALA A 172 6.02 14.39 34.15
CA ALA A 172 7.43 14.76 34.11
C ALA A 172 7.87 15.30 32.74
N MET A 173 7.31 14.77 31.64
CA MET A 173 7.54 15.29 30.30
C MET A 173 6.89 16.67 30.10
N VAL A 174 5.68 16.87 30.62
CA VAL A 174 4.98 18.16 30.61
C VAL A 174 5.80 19.20 31.37
N GLU A 175 6.26 18.90 32.59
CA GLU A 175 7.05 19.84 33.38
C GLU A 175 8.37 20.23 32.68
N ARG A 176 9.09 19.25 32.10
CA ARG A 176 10.28 19.54 31.30
C ARG A 176 9.97 20.43 30.10
N GLN A 177 8.86 20.17 29.41
CA GLN A 177 8.46 20.95 28.25
C GLN A 177 8.08 22.37 28.64
N VAL A 178 7.34 22.54 29.75
CA VAL A 178 6.99 23.84 30.32
C VAL A 178 8.26 24.61 30.72
N GLU A 179 9.20 23.96 31.40
CA GLU A 179 10.47 24.59 31.79
C GLU A 179 11.26 25.09 30.57
N LEU A 180 11.37 24.27 29.52
CA LEU A 180 12.04 24.65 28.28
C LEU A 180 11.37 25.85 27.59
N LEU A 181 10.04 25.89 27.56
CA LEU A 181 9.29 26.99 26.96
C LEU A 181 9.35 28.28 27.78
N LEU A 182 9.46 28.18 29.11
CA LEU A 182 9.59 29.32 30.01
C LEU A 182 11.03 29.84 30.13
N ARG A 183 12.04 29.04 29.75
CA ARG A 183 13.46 29.39 29.86
C ARG A 183 13.83 30.71 29.14
N PRO A 184 13.38 31.00 27.90
CA PRO A 184 13.66 32.26 27.21
C PRO A 184 13.07 33.48 27.93
N LEU A 185 11.86 33.35 28.49
CA LEU A 185 11.17 34.42 29.21
C LEU A 185 11.90 34.81 30.50
N LYS A 186 12.49 33.81 31.18
CA LYS A 186 13.29 34.02 32.40
C LYS A 186 14.63 34.72 32.08
N THR A 187 15.27 34.40 30.95
CA THR A 187 16.52 35.05 30.52
C THR A 187 16.31 36.50 30.11
N ASP A 188 15.24 36.82 29.39
CA ASP A 188 14.93 38.19 28.96
C ASP A 188 14.58 39.10 30.14
N ALA A 189 13.84 38.60 31.13
CA ALA A 189 13.54 39.32 32.36
C ALA A 189 14.82 39.62 33.18
N ARG A 190 15.78 38.70 33.20
CA ARG A 190 17.06 38.86 33.93
C ARG A 190 18.00 39.83 33.21
N ALA A 191 18.07 39.79 31.88
CA ALA A 191 18.81 40.75 31.08
C ALA A 191 18.29 42.18 31.29
N ARG A 192 16.97 42.39 31.25
CA ARG A 192 16.32 43.69 31.49
C ARG A 192 16.55 44.25 32.90
N ARG A 193 16.58 43.42 33.94
CA ARG A 193 16.89 43.88 35.31
C ARG A 193 18.35 44.30 35.48
N SER A 194 19.28 43.64 34.80
CA SER A 194 20.71 43.96 34.89
C SER A 194 21.09 45.29 34.20
N SER A 195 20.35 45.72 33.18
CA SER A 195 20.55 47.03 32.52
C SER A 195 20.02 48.20 33.35
N THR A 196 18.98 48.01 34.17
CA THR A 196 18.41 49.08 35.02
C THR A 196 19.30 49.39 36.23
N THR A 197 19.95 48.39 36.83
CA THR A 197 20.81 48.61 38.01
C THR A 197 22.16 49.25 37.68
N LYS A 198 22.64 49.14 36.43
CA LYS A 198 23.89 49.80 36.01
C LYS A 198 23.73 51.31 35.77
N ASN A 199 22.51 51.80 35.59
CA ASN A 199 22.23 53.21 35.28
C ASN A 199 21.88 54.07 36.50
N SER A 200 21.84 53.51 37.73
CA SER A 200 21.51 54.25 38.95
C SER A 200 22.71 54.52 39.88
N LYS A 201 23.95 54.29 39.41
CA LYS A 201 25.18 54.47 40.20
C LYS A 201 26.12 55.57 39.66
N SER A 202 25.62 56.42 38.77
CA SER A 202 26.27 57.66 38.35
C SER A 202 25.31 58.83 38.55
N ASN A 203 25.28 59.36 39.78
CA ASN A 203 25.04 60.77 40.08
C ASN A 203 25.48 61.05 41.51
#